data_AF-Q0A8B5-F1
#
_entry.id   AF-Q0A8B5-F1
#
_cell.length_a   1.000
_cell.length_b   1.000
_cell.length_c   1.000
_cell.angle_alpha   90.00
_cell.angle_beta   90.00
_cell.angle_gamma   90.00
#
_symmetry.space_group_name_H-M   'P 1'
#
loop_
_entity.id
_entity.type
_entity.pdbx_description
1 polymer ?
#
loop_
_entity_poly.entity_id
_entity_poly.type
_entity_poly.pdbx_seq_one_letter_code
_entity_poly.pdbx_strand_id
1 'polypeptide(L)'
;MVSVRYAGRLLVGLALAVGLPAAAVAEGADPEAAAEAEAAAESRRREERHVRDDPATEWYPEEDEERALIGPVDRGQAAVARGVFLLSRQLDRMLGTDDELYADEEYDSVARLRLEQRLSAEGDSRLEAGVSGRLRLPGAQDRLSLIITSDDYDDEVDAERGVPRDLDEDRTTSAGLLFLRPSENWSTSVDARLRSGSPVDLYTRARVWRAFQPGLWVIRPRQAVFWYDGRGAGTTTDIRLDHPVTGRSAVRLEAGATWFKREEQFYYDQRVSYYQQLSQRRALIWQVGARGESEPNNQLTQYYAQVRWRSVIHRDWLSLEIRPQLRRDREDDFRTERRLFIALEAAFGHPGAY
;
A
#
# COMPACT_ATOMS: atom_id res chain seq x y z
N MET A 1 19.32 -32.86 -29.61
CA MET A 1 18.66 -32.04 -30.64
C MET A 1 17.16 -32.36 -30.62
N VAL A 2 16.37 -31.64 -29.82
CA VAL A 2 14.96 -31.27 -30.03
C VAL A 2 14.68 -30.17 -29.00
N SER A 3 14.28 -29.02 -29.51
CA SER A 3 13.93 -27.79 -28.79
C SER A 3 12.43 -27.80 -28.50
N VAL A 4 12.02 -27.43 -27.29
CA VAL A 4 10.68 -26.86 -27.05
C VAL A 4 10.82 -25.67 -26.11
N ARG A 5 10.67 -24.48 -26.68
CA ARG A 5 10.44 -23.22 -25.99
C ARG A 5 8.98 -23.18 -25.51
N TYR A 6 8.75 -22.83 -24.24
CA TYR A 6 7.47 -22.26 -23.83
C TYR A 6 7.74 -20.97 -23.05
N ALA A 7 7.53 -19.85 -23.74
CA ALA A 7 7.25 -18.56 -23.15
C ALA A 7 5.74 -18.35 -23.25
N GLY A 8 5.09 -17.88 -22.18
CA GLY A 8 3.67 -17.58 -22.26
C GLY A 8 3.03 -17.17 -20.93
N ARG A 9 3.06 -15.85 -20.68
CA ARG A 9 1.94 -15.04 -20.17
C ARG A 9 1.14 -15.59 -18.98
N LEU A 10 1.29 -14.96 -17.82
CA LEU A 10 0.26 -14.92 -16.79
C LEU A 10 -0.29 -13.49 -16.70
N LEU A 11 -1.50 -13.33 -17.20
CA LEU A 11 -2.29 -12.10 -17.15
C LEU A 11 -3.31 -12.19 -16.01
N VAL A 12 -3.39 -11.08 -15.31
CA VAL A 12 -4.43 -10.55 -14.42
C VAL A 12 -5.86 -10.97 -14.79
N GLY A 13 -6.66 -11.31 -13.78
CA GLY A 13 -8.12 -11.37 -13.91
C GLY A 13 -8.83 -11.56 -12.57
N LEU A 14 -9.51 -10.50 -12.09
CA LEU A 14 -10.72 -10.66 -11.29
C LEU A 14 -11.62 -9.44 -11.50
N ALA A 15 -12.75 -9.64 -12.18
CA ALA A 15 -13.82 -8.66 -12.37
C ALA A 15 -15.02 -9.04 -11.49
N LEU A 16 -15.63 -8.03 -10.85
CA LEU A 16 -16.82 -8.12 -10.01
C LEU A 16 -18.08 -7.92 -10.85
N ALA A 17 -19.09 -8.76 -10.63
CA ALA A 17 -20.43 -8.65 -11.21
C ALA A 17 -21.46 -8.36 -10.11
N VAL A 18 -22.27 -7.31 -10.29
CA VAL A 18 -23.57 -7.14 -9.61
C VAL A 18 -24.52 -6.46 -10.60
N GLY A 19 -25.69 -7.06 -10.82
CA GLY A 19 -26.79 -6.47 -11.56
C GLY A 19 -28.13 -7.03 -11.09
N LEU A 20 -29.18 -6.20 -11.21
CA LEU A 20 -30.64 -6.44 -11.34
C LEU A 20 -31.42 -5.23 -10.73
N PRO A 21 -32.72 -5.01 -11.02
CA PRO A 21 -33.51 -5.17 -12.25
C PRO A 21 -34.52 -4.01 -12.52
N ALA A 22 -35.16 -3.98 -13.70
CA ALA A 22 -36.43 -3.29 -13.98
C ALA A 22 -36.96 -3.79 -15.35
N ALA A 23 -38.24 -3.87 -15.69
CA ALA A 23 -39.53 -3.85 -15.02
C ALA A 23 -40.53 -4.44 -16.03
N ALA A 24 -41.65 -4.96 -15.52
CA ALA A 24 -42.64 -5.71 -16.28
C ALA A 24 -43.54 -4.85 -17.19
N VAL A 25 -43.95 -5.48 -18.29
CA VAL A 25 -44.87 -5.05 -19.35
C VAL A 25 -46.31 -4.96 -18.84
N ALA A 26 -47.07 -3.97 -19.31
CA ALA A 26 -48.53 -3.95 -19.24
C ALA A 26 -49.12 -3.85 -20.65
N GLU A 27 -49.90 -4.86 -21.01
CA GLU A 27 -50.69 -5.02 -22.24
C GLU A 27 -52.01 -4.24 -22.18
N GLY A 28 -52.49 -3.81 -23.35
CA GLY A 28 -53.89 -3.50 -23.62
C GLY A 28 -54.20 -2.02 -23.83
N ALA A 29 -54.12 -1.55 -25.09
CA ALA A 29 -54.65 -0.24 -25.49
C ALA A 29 -55.46 -0.35 -26.79
N ASP A 30 -56.59 0.34 -26.75
CA ASP A 30 -57.72 0.42 -27.67
C ASP A 30 -57.34 1.10 -29.02
N PRO A 31 -57.67 0.52 -30.19
CA PRO A 31 -57.25 1.04 -31.51
C PRO A 31 -57.83 2.42 -31.88
N GLU A 32 -58.85 2.92 -31.17
CA GLU A 32 -59.42 4.25 -31.44
C GLU A 32 -58.64 5.39 -30.76
N ALA A 33 -57.90 5.10 -29.67
CA ALA A 33 -57.02 6.05 -28.98
C ALA A 33 -55.67 6.26 -29.70
N ALA A 34 -55.26 5.32 -30.57
CA ALA A 34 -54.04 5.42 -31.37
C ALA A 34 -54.18 6.41 -32.54
N ALA A 35 -55.38 6.56 -33.10
CA ALA A 35 -55.65 7.46 -34.23
C ALA A 35 -55.71 8.95 -33.83
N GLU A 36 -56.22 9.25 -32.64
CA GLU A 36 -56.22 10.63 -32.09
C GLU A 36 -54.82 11.07 -31.64
N ALA A 37 -53.97 10.14 -31.19
CA ALA A 37 -52.56 10.42 -30.86
C ALA A 37 -51.71 10.72 -32.12
N GLU A 38 -52.01 10.08 -33.25
CA GLU A 38 -51.29 10.29 -34.51
C GLU A 38 -51.65 11.64 -35.17
N ALA A 39 -52.92 12.06 -35.09
CA ALA A 39 -53.38 13.38 -35.56
C ALA A 39 -52.84 14.54 -34.70
N ALA A 40 -52.65 14.33 -33.39
CA ALA A 40 -51.99 15.29 -32.49
C ALA A 40 -50.46 15.34 -32.69
N ALA A 41 -49.85 14.24 -33.17
CA ALA A 41 -48.42 14.21 -33.52
C ALA A 41 -48.13 14.90 -34.86
N GLU A 42 -49.05 14.84 -35.82
CA GLU A 42 -48.89 15.52 -37.13
C GLU A 42 -49.06 17.05 -37.05
N SER A 43 -49.93 17.54 -36.17
CA SER A 43 -50.11 18.97 -35.93
C SER A 43 -48.89 19.59 -35.23
N ARG A 44 -48.28 18.89 -34.27
CA ARG A 44 -47.01 19.29 -33.64
C ARG A 44 -45.82 19.27 -34.61
N ARG A 45 -45.74 18.26 -35.50
CA ARG A 45 -44.75 18.20 -36.59
C ARG A 45 -44.90 19.32 -37.63
N ARG A 46 -46.00 20.07 -37.63
CA ARG A 46 -46.24 21.19 -38.58
C ARG A 46 -45.82 22.54 -37.99
N GLU A 47 -45.87 22.70 -36.66
CA GLU A 47 -45.33 23.88 -35.96
C GLU A 47 -43.80 23.87 -35.84
N GLU A 48 -43.17 22.68 -35.80
CA GLU A 48 -41.70 22.55 -35.73
C GLU A 48 -40.97 22.84 -37.07
N ARG A 49 -41.69 23.09 -38.18
CA ARG A 49 -41.10 23.19 -39.54
C ARG A 49 -40.82 24.60 -40.05
N HIS A 50 -40.76 25.61 -39.17
CA HIS A 50 -40.48 26.99 -39.57
C HIS A 50 -39.46 27.73 -38.69
N VAL A 51 -38.28 27.15 -38.50
CA VAL A 51 -37.04 27.91 -38.26
C VAL A 51 -35.92 27.23 -39.04
N ARG A 52 -35.27 27.99 -39.93
CA ARG A 52 -34.28 27.52 -40.90
C ARG A 52 -32.92 28.19 -40.62
N ASP A 53 -31.89 27.34 -40.53
CA ASP A 53 -30.45 27.48 -40.82
C ASP A 53 -29.61 28.60 -40.14
N ASP A 54 -28.89 28.24 -39.07
CA ASP A 54 -27.53 28.73 -38.75
C ASP A 54 -26.70 27.56 -38.14
N PRO A 55 -25.58 27.10 -38.72
CA PRO A 55 -24.88 25.91 -38.26
C PRO A 55 -23.65 26.27 -37.41
N ALA A 56 -23.82 26.51 -36.11
CA ALA A 56 -22.74 26.36 -35.11
C ALA A 56 -23.24 26.57 -33.67
N THR A 57 -24.14 25.72 -33.16
CA THR A 57 -24.27 25.51 -31.69
C THR A 57 -24.87 24.12 -31.45
N GLU A 58 -24.01 23.10 -31.32
CA GLU A 58 -24.42 21.83 -30.71
C GLU A 58 -24.72 22.08 -29.23
N TRP A 59 -26.00 22.17 -28.92
CA TRP A 59 -26.50 22.13 -27.55
C TRP A 59 -26.62 20.64 -27.16
N TYR A 60 -25.66 20.14 -26.38
CA TYR A 60 -25.75 18.83 -25.72
C TYR A 60 -26.48 19.02 -24.38
N PRO A 61 -27.71 18.50 -24.17
CA PRO A 61 -28.35 18.54 -22.86
C PRO A 61 -27.87 17.43 -21.91
N GLU A 62 -27.00 16.53 -22.34
CA GLU A 62 -26.76 15.27 -21.60
C GLU A 62 -25.70 15.36 -20.49
N GLU A 63 -24.78 16.34 -20.51
CA GLU A 63 -23.72 16.43 -19.48
C GLU A 63 -24.19 17.03 -18.14
N ASP A 64 -25.16 17.94 -18.13
CA ASP A 64 -25.58 18.65 -16.91
C ASP A 64 -26.58 17.84 -16.06
N GLU A 65 -27.44 17.03 -16.68
CA GLU A 65 -28.33 16.12 -15.95
C GLU A 65 -27.57 14.89 -15.41
N GLU A 66 -26.60 14.35 -16.15
CA GLU A 66 -25.66 13.35 -15.63
C GLU A 66 -24.86 13.93 -14.45
N ARG A 67 -24.31 15.15 -14.54
CA ARG A 67 -23.62 15.79 -13.39
C ARG A 67 -24.54 16.08 -12.20
N ALA A 68 -25.83 16.32 -12.41
CA ALA A 68 -26.78 16.55 -11.32
C ALA A 68 -27.18 15.24 -10.60
N LEU A 69 -27.27 14.12 -11.33
CA LEU A 69 -27.57 12.79 -10.81
C LEU A 69 -26.33 12.10 -10.21
N ILE A 70 -25.16 12.32 -10.82
CA ILE A 70 -23.88 11.75 -10.41
C ILE A 70 -23.20 12.64 -9.36
N GLY A 71 -23.44 13.96 -9.33
CA GLY A 71 -22.81 14.89 -8.37
C GLY A 71 -23.00 14.56 -6.88
N PRO A 72 -24.15 14.01 -6.42
CA PRO A 72 -24.30 13.45 -5.07
C PRO A 72 -23.51 12.16 -4.85
N VAL A 73 -23.42 11.30 -5.87
CA VAL A 73 -22.66 10.04 -5.87
C VAL A 73 -21.14 10.34 -5.87
N ASP A 74 -20.68 11.29 -6.67
CA ASP A 74 -19.30 11.79 -6.72
C ASP A 74 -18.90 12.49 -5.43
N ARG A 75 -19.80 13.28 -4.82
CA ARG A 75 -19.54 13.85 -3.49
C ARG A 75 -19.47 12.77 -2.41
N GLY A 76 -20.32 11.75 -2.48
CA GLY A 76 -20.26 10.57 -1.61
C GLY A 76 -18.96 9.78 -1.82
N GLN A 77 -18.57 9.55 -3.07
CA GLN A 77 -17.36 8.86 -3.49
C GLN A 77 -16.11 9.61 -3.03
N ALA A 78 -16.06 10.93 -3.21
CA ALA A 78 -14.95 11.77 -2.76
C ALA A 78 -14.87 11.91 -1.22
N ALA A 79 -16.00 11.82 -0.51
CA ALA A 79 -16.03 11.82 0.95
C ALA A 79 -15.56 10.48 1.52
N VAL A 80 -16.00 9.36 0.93
CA VAL A 80 -15.53 8.01 1.28
C VAL A 80 -14.04 7.85 0.95
N ALA A 81 -13.61 8.32 -0.23
CA ALA A 81 -12.20 8.31 -0.63
C ALA A 81 -11.33 9.13 0.31
N ARG A 82 -11.76 10.33 0.73
CA ARG A 82 -11.03 11.14 1.70
C ARG A 82 -11.00 10.52 3.10
N GLY A 83 -12.14 10.00 3.58
CA GLY A 83 -12.22 9.31 4.87
C GLY A 83 -11.30 8.09 4.94
N VAL A 84 -11.17 7.35 3.84
CA VAL A 84 -10.32 6.16 3.78
C VAL A 84 -8.87 6.47 3.45
N PHE A 85 -8.56 7.53 2.70
CA PHE A 85 -7.19 8.04 2.61
C PHE A 85 -6.66 8.43 4.01
N LEU A 86 -7.51 9.07 4.81
CA LEU A 86 -7.20 9.37 6.21
C LEU A 86 -7.12 8.10 7.06
N LEU A 87 -7.94 7.08 6.80
CA LEU A 87 -7.88 5.77 7.47
C LEU A 87 -6.61 5.01 7.11
N SER A 88 -6.22 4.95 5.84
CA SER A 88 -4.96 4.36 5.38
C SER A 88 -3.79 5.04 6.08
N ARG A 89 -3.75 6.39 6.08
CA ARG A 89 -2.72 7.14 6.81
C ARG A 89 -2.81 6.98 8.33
N GLN A 90 -3.99 6.83 8.90
CA GLN A 90 -4.15 6.58 10.34
C GLN A 90 -3.70 5.16 10.69
N LEU A 91 -3.95 4.18 9.82
CA LEU A 91 -3.50 2.81 9.97
C LEU A 91 -2.00 2.70 9.75
N ASP A 92 -1.43 3.33 8.74
CA ASP A 92 0.03 3.41 8.52
C ASP A 92 0.71 4.02 9.76
N ARG A 93 0.11 5.07 10.36
CA ARG A 93 0.55 5.65 11.64
C ARG A 93 0.35 4.74 12.86
N MET A 94 -0.82 4.10 13.02
CA MET A 94 -1.15 3.24 14.17
C MET A 94 -0.36 1.94 14.17
N LEU A 95 -0.16 1.38 12.98
CA LEU A 95 0.57 0.15 12.75
C LEU A 95 2.08 0.41 12.70
N GLY A 96 2.48 1.69 12.59
CA GLY A 96 3.85 2.10 12.41
C GLY A 96 4.50 1.23 11.35
N THR A 97 3.82 1.03 10.21
CA THR A 97 4.09 -0.05 9.24
C THR A 97 5.58 -0.27 9.13
N ASP A 98 5.99 -1.54 9.19
CA ASP A 98 7.34 -2.07 9.31
C ASP A 98 8.36 -1.55 8.25
N ASP A 99 7.89 -0.71 7.32
CA ASP A 99 8.67 0.32 6.63
C ASP A 99 9.19 1.34 7.67
N GLU A 100 10.33 1.02 8.27
CA GLU A 100 11.26 1.94 8.93
C GLU A 100 11.00 3.42 8.60
N LEU A 101 10.91 4.29 9.60
CA LEU A 101 11.29 5.73 9.69
C LEU A 101 11.50 6.58 8.39
N TYR A 102 10.82 6.28 7.28
CA TYR A 102 11.17 6.70 5.92
C TYR A 102 10.27 7.82 5.41
N ALA A 103 10.78 8.42 4.34
CA ALA A 103 10.47 9.74 3.81
C ALA A 103 9.04 9.98 3.32
N ASP A 104 8.25 8.93 3.11
CA ASP A 104 6.91 9.00 2.53
C ASP A 104 5.91 9.77 3.40
N GLU A 105 6.22 9.97 4.69
CA GLU A 105 5.42 10.76 5.60
C GLU A 105 6.24 11.85 6.31
N GLU A 106 5.57 12.97 6.55
CA GLU A 106 6.07 14.13 7.26
C GLU A 106 6.12 13.83 8.78
N TYR A 107 7.03 12.94 9.20
CA TYR A 107 7.13 12.52 10.60
C TYR A 107 7.77 13.59 11.48
N ASP A 108 7.10 13.92 12.58
CA ASP A 108 7.69 14.62 13.73
C ASP A 108 8.67 13.72 14.50
N SER A 109 9.45 14.32 15.39
CA SER A 109 10.44 13.59 16.18
C SER A 109 9.78 12.50 17.03
N VAL A 110 10.18 11.24 16.83
CA VAL A 110 9.60 10.04 17.45
C VAL A 110 10.71 9.12 17.95
N ALA A 111 10.50 8.48 19.09
CA ALA A 111 11.32 7.41 19.63
C ALA A 111 10.41 6.22 19.98
N ARG A 112 10.85 5.01 19.66
CA ARG A 112 10.10 3.77 19.85
C ARG A 112 10.97 2.74 20.56
N LEU A 113 10.36 2.06 21.51
CA LEU A 113 10.90 0.88 22.18
C LEU A 113 9.96 -0.27 21.89
N ARG A 114 10.46 -1.33 21.26
CA ARG A 114 9.67 -2.52 20.91
C ARG A 114 10.27 -3.74 21.58
N LEU A 115 9.45 -4.51 22.28
CA LEU A 115 9.82 -5.80 22.83
C LEU A 115 8.96 -6.86 22.15
N GLU A 116 9.56 -7.75 21.37
CA GLU A 116 8.86 -8.76 20.59
C GLU A 116 9.31 -10.18 20.96
N GLN A 117 8.34 -11.05 21.23
CA GLN A 117 8.54 -12.47 21.48
C GLN A 117 7.99 -13.27 20.30
N ARG A 118 8.82 -14.10 19.68
CA ARG A 118 8.42 -15.16 18.75
C ARG A 118 8.32 -16.49 19.49
N LEU A 119 7.24 -17.21 19.23
CA LEU A 119 7.03 -18.59 19.65
C LEU A 119 6.78 -19.42 18.40
N SER A 120 7.44 -20.55 18.29
CA SER A 120 7.26 -21.50 17.18
C SER A 120 6.62 -22.79 17.70
N ALA A 121 5.77 -23.41 16.88
CA ALA A 121 5.17 -24.70 17.22
C ALA A 121 6.20 -25.83 17.24
N GLU A 122 7.33 -25.63 16.56
CA GLU A 122 8.48 -26.51 16.48
C GLU A 122 9.32 -26.49 17.78
N GLY A 123 8.99 -25.60 18.73
CA GLY A 123 9.51 -25.61 20.09
C GLY A 123 10.58 -24.55 20.39
N ASP A 124 11.01 -23.80 19.38
CA ASP A 124 11.93 -22.69 19.54
C ASP A 124 11.22 -21.37 19.89
N SER A 125 11.94 -20.46 20.52
CA SER A 125 11.44 -19.15 20.91
C SER A 125 12.55 -18.12 20.90
N ARG A 126 12.22 -16.88 20.55
CA ARG A 126 13.18 -15.77 20.46
C ARG A 126 12.56 -14.50 21.01
N LEU A 127 13.28 -13.84 21.92
CA LEU A 127 12.90 -12.55 22.48
C LEU A 127 13.85 -11.49 21.96
N GLU A 128 13.30 -10.37 21.49
CA GLU A 128 14.08 -9.25 21.01
C GLU A 128 13.58 -7.91 21.55
N ALA A 129 14.52 -7.04 21.91
CA ALA A 129 14.24 -5.65 22.22
C ALA A 129 14.88 -4.75 21.14
N GLY A 130 14.06 -3.94 20.49
CA GLY A 130 14.45 -2.95 19.48
C GLY A 130 14.22 -1.53 19.97
N VAL A 131 15.12 -0.63 19.56
CA VAL A 131 15.04 0.81 19.78
C VAL A 131 15.15 1.48 18.43
N SER A 132 14.18 2.32 18.08
CA SER A 132 14.23 3.11 16.87
C SER A 132 13.82 4.54 17.15
N GLY A 133 14.35 5.49 16.39
CA GLY A 133 14.10 6.90 16.61
C GLY A 133 14.42 7.75 15.40
N ARG A 134 13.60 8.77 15.20
CA ARG A 134 13.80 9.81 14.21
C ARG A 134 13.69 11.16 14.90
N LEU A 135 14.72 11.99 14.77
CA LEU A 135 14.75 13.33 15.34
C LEU A 135 14.86 14.35 14.20
N ARG A 136 13.81 15.14 13.99
CA ARG A 136 13.81 16.25 13.04
C ARG A 136 14.64 17.40 13.60
N LEU A 137 15.51 17.99 12.77
CA LEU A 137 16.45 19.03 13.17
C LEU A 137 15.90 20.43 12.83
N PRO A 138 15.53 21.27 13.83
CA PRO A 138 14.87 22.56 13.58
C PRO A 138 15.75 23.55 12.80
N GLY A 139 17.07 23.51 13.02
CA GLY A 139 18.04 24.39 12.35
C GLY A 139 18.18 24.15 10.84
N ALA A 140 17.61 23.06 10.31
CA ALA A 140 17.71 22.67 8.91
C ALA A 140 16.38 22.86 8.14
N GLN A 141 15.55 23.81 8.56
CA GLN A 141 14.22 24.06 7.99
C GLN A 141 13.35 22.80 7.94
N ASP A 142 13.49 21.92 8.94
CA ASP A 142 12.73 20.67 9.07
C ASP A 142 12.93 19.64 7.94
N ARG A 143 13.93 19.86 7.08
CA ARG A 143 14.27 18.96 5.97
C ARG A 143 15.28 17.89 6.33
N LEU A 144 15.98 18.03 7.45
CA LEU A 144 16.99 17.09 7.91
C LEU A 144 16.50 16.35 9.16
N SER A 145 16.62 15.03 9.16
CA SER A 145 16.31 14.17 10.30
C SER A 145 17.50 13.28 10.63
N LEU A 146 17.78 13.10 11.92
CA LEU A 146 18.65 12.03 12.42
C LEU A 146 17.82 10.77 12.62
N ILE A 147 18.30 9.63 12.14
CA ILE A 147 17.65 8.32 12.28
C ILE A 147 18.59 7.38 13.02
N ILE A 148 18.05 6.63 13.98
CA ILE A 148 18.75 5.57 14.71
C ILE A 148 17.81 4.37 14.81
N THR A 149 18.29 3.19 14.48
CA THR A 149 17.54 1.92 14.53
C THR A 149 18.46 0.83 15.07
N SER A 150 18.04 0.05 16.07
CA SER A 150 18.87 -1.01 16.66
C SER A 150 18.47 -2.43 16.25
N ASP A 151 17.34 -2.55 15.56
CA ASP A 151 16.69 -3.76 15.07
C ASP A 151 16.61 -3.75 13.54
N ASP A 152 17.60 -3.13 12.89
CA ASP A 152 17.70 -3.04 11.44
C ASP A 152 18.06 -4.41 10.84
N TYR A 153 17.72 -4.60 9.57
CA TYR A 153 18.01 -5.83 8.81
C TYR A 153 19.51 -6.01 8.70
N ASP A 154 20.01 -7.21 8.99
CA ASP A 154 21.40 -7.55 8.70
C ASP A 154 21.60 -7.80 7.19
N ASP A 155 20.66 -8.50 6.54
CA ASP A 155 20.66 -8.69 5.08
C ASP A 155 20.14 -7.44 4.34
N GLU A 156 20.96 -6.88 3.45
CA GLU A 156 20.60 -5.73 2.62
C GLU A 156 19.43 -6.02 1.66
N VAL A 157 19.26 -7.26 1.22
CA VAL A 157 18.16 -7.62 0.31
C VAL A 157 16.82 -7.45 1.02
N ASP A 158 16.72 -7.96 2.24
CA ASP A 158 15.48 -7.87 3.01
C ASP A 158 15.24 -6.43 3.49
N ALA A 159 16.31 -5.68 3.78
CA ALA A 159 16.24 -4.23 4.02
C ALA A 159 15.60 -3.49 2.84
N GLU A 160 16.04 -3.78 1.62
CA GLU A 160 15.55 -3.08 0.42
C GLU A 160 14.20 -3.59 -0.09
N ARG A 161 13.78 -4.80 0.28
CA ARG A 161 12.42 -5.32 0.01
C ARG A 161 11.34 -4.65 0.88
N GLY A 162 11.70 -3.96 1.97
CA GLY A 162 10.72 -3.28 2.84
C GLY A 162 9.69 -4.23 3.46
N VAL A 163 10.08 -5.48 3.69
CA VAL A 163 9.23 -6.52 4.28
C VAL A 163 9.58 -6.68 5.75
N PRO A 164 8.60 -6.90 6.67
CA PRO A 164 8.90 -7.00 8.09
C PRO A 164 10.02 -8.02 8.36
N ARG A 165 11.07 -7.57 9.05
CA ARG A 165 12.20 -8.41 9.50
C ARG A 165 11.67 -9.58 10.28
N ASP A 166 12.13 -10.78 9.94
CA ASP A 166 11.83 -11.92 10.81
C ASP A 166 12.77 -11.89 12.00
N LEU A 167 12.27 -12.30 13.17
CA LEU A 167 13.07 -12.34 14.39
C LEU A 167 14.21 -13.35 14.28
N ASP A 168 14.14 -14.31 13.36
CA ASP A 168 15.20 -15.29 13.13
C ASP A 168 16.41 -14.73 12.41
N GLU A 169 16.22 -13.67 11.63
CA GLU A 169 17.30 -12.97 10.95
C GLU A 169 18.18 -12.28 11.99
N ASP A 170 19.48 -12.21 11.70
CA ASP A 170 20.38 -11.38 12.47
C ASP A 170 19.98 -9.91 12.33
N ARG A 171 20.43 -9.10 13.28
CA ARG A 171 20.09 -7.68 13.35
C ARG A 171 21.33 -6.84 13.40
N THR A 172 21.19 -5.64 12.87
CA THR A 172 22.21 -4.62 12.96
C THR A 172 21.65 -3.34 13.57
N THR A 173 22.54 -2.50 14.06
CA THR A 173 22.22 -1.13 14.45
C THR A 173 22.63 -0.19 13.34
N SER A 174 21.74 0.68 12.88
CA SER A 174 22.06 1.75 11.95
C SER A 174 21.80 3.13 12.53
N ALA A 175 22.63 4.09 12.11
CA ALA A 175 22.47 5.49 12.46
C ALA A 175 22.85 6.38 11.28
N GLY A 176 22.08 7.42 11.02
CA GLY A 176 22.33 8.26 9.85
C GLY A 176 21.46 9.48 9.72
N LEU A 177 21.65 10.18 8.61
CA LEU A 177 20.93 11.39 8.26
C LEU A 177 19.98 11.12 7.10
N LEU A 178 18.78 11.69 7.19
CA LEU A 178 17.77 11.69 6.14
C LEU A 178 17.46 13.14 5.76
N PHE A 179 17.69 13.48 4.51
CA PHE A 179 17.26 14.74 3.90
C PHE A 179 16.00 14.52 3.07
N LEU A 180 14.92 15.21 3.44
CA LEU A 180 13.63 15.17 2.78
C LEU A 180 13.42 16.45 1.96
N ARG A 181 13.05 16.29 0.69
CA ARG A 181 12.67 17.39 -0.20
C ARG A 181 11.31 17.07 -0.84
N PRO A 182 10.20 17.45 -0.20
CA PRO A 182 8.91 17.36 -0.84
C PRO A 182 8.80 18.44 -1.94
N SER A 183 8.16 18.10 -3.06
CA SER A 183 7.70 19.06 -4.06
C SER A 183 6.22 18.81 -4.36
N GLU A 184 5.56 19.75 -5.04
CA GLU A 184 4.11 19.67 -5.29
C GLU A 184 3.69 18.39 -6.04
N ASN A 185 4.56 17.87 -6.90
CA ASN A 185 4.23 16.71 -7.75
C ASN A 185 5.01 15.45 -7.38
N TRP A 186 6.23 15.61 -6.87
CA TRP A 186 7.14 14.49 -6.57
C TRP A 186 7.78 14.70 -5.22
N SER A 187 7.81 13.66 -4.41
CA SER A 187 8.55 13.70 -3.17
C SER A 187 9.88 12.97 -3.36
N THR A 188 10.94 13.51 -2.77
CA THR A 188 12.29 12.97 -2.90
C THR A 188 12.97 12.94 -1.54
N SER A 189 13.79 11.92 -1.33
CA SER A 189 14.67 11.85 -0.17
C SER A 189 16.05 11.35 -0.53
N VAL A 190 17.01 11.75 0.28
CA VAL A 190 18.38 11.23 0.27
C VAL A 190 18.74 10.87 1.70
N ASP A 191 19.20 9.66 1.93
CA ASP A 191 19.66 9.22 3.23
C ASP A 191 21.05 8.59 3.17
N ALA A 192 21.81 8.76 4.24
CA ALA A 192 23.13 8.21 4.45
C ALA A 192 23.20 7.66 5.87
N ARG A 193 23.44 6.36 6.02
CA ARG A 193 23.49 5.66 7.31
C ARG A 193 24.75 4.82 7.43
N LEU A 194 25.22 4.65 8.66
CA LEU A 194 26.23 3.69 9.03
C LEU A 194 25.52 2.51 9.69
N ARG A 195 25.73 1.30 9.17
CA ARG A 195 25.22 0.05 9.72
C ARG A 195 26.35 -0.63 10.48
N SER A 196 26.05 -1.09 11.69
CA SER A 196 27.02 -1.82 12.51
C SER A 196 27.38 -3.15 11.82
N GLY A 197 28.62 -3.56 11.97
CA GLY A 197 29.14 -4.72 11.25
C GLY A 197 30.66 -4.72 11.34
N SER A 198 31.26 -5.80 10.86
CA SER A 198 32.71 -5.91 10.74
C SER A 198 33.07 -6.29 9.30
N PRO A 199 33.39 -5.33 8.41
CA PRO A 199 33.52 -3.88 8.65
C PRO A 199 32.18 -3.15 8.83
N VAL A 200 32.24 -1.92 9.34
CA VAL A 200 31.07 -1.00 9.37
C VAL A 200 30.67 -0.69 7.94
N ASP A 201 29.39 -0.85 7.63
CA ASP A 201 28.86 -0.70 6.28
C ASP A 201 28.24 0.68 6.09
N LEU A 202 28.79 1.46 5.16
CA LEU A 202 28.22 2.74 4.76
C LEU A 202 27.13 2.52 3.73
N TYR A 203 25.95 3.02 4.05
CA TYR A 203 24.77 2.94 3.23
C TYR A 203 24.33 4.32 2.76
N THR A 204 24.00 4.45 1.48
CA THR A 204 23.39 5.66 0.93
C THR A 204 22.25 5.31 -0.01
N ARG A 205 21.17 6.09 0.03
CA ARG A 205 20.02 5.91 -0.85
C ARG A 205 19.43 7.23 -1.28
N ALA A 206 19.01 7.30 -2.54
CA ALA A 206 18.15 8.34 -3.07
C ALA A 206 16.83 7.70 -3.52
N ARG A 207 15.72 8.33 -3.15
CA ARG A 207 14.37 7.82 -3.41
C ARG A 207 13.47 8.90 -3.96
N VAL A 208 12.61 8.53 -4.89
CA VAL A 208 11.57 9.37 -5.45
C VAL A 208 10.25 8.61 -5.49
N TRP A 209 9.15 9.29 -5.14
CA TRP A 209 7.81 8.71 -5.19
C TRP A 209 6.77 9.77 -5.51
N ARG A 210 5.61 9.28 -5.96
CA ARG A 210 4.43 10.10 -6.22
C ARG A 210 3.18 9.33 -5.87
N ALA A 211 2.16 10.01 -5.37
CA ALA A 211 0.84 9.45 -5.19
C ALA A 211 -0.09 9.92 -6.32
N PHE A 212 -0.83 8.99 -6.91
CA PHE A 212 -1.89 9.24 -7.86
C PHE A 212 -3.19 8.74 -7.26
N GLN A 213 -4.30 9.43 -7.53
CA GLN A 213 -5.60 9.04 -7.00
C GLN A 213 -6.67 8.96 -8.10
N PRO A 214 -6.63 7.94 -8.99
CA PRO A 214 -7.69 7.71 -9.95
C PRO A 214 -8.92 7.11 -9.26
N GLY A 215 -9.97 7.92 -9.11
CA GLY A 215 -11.22 7.50 -8.48
C GLY A 215 -11.03 7.10 -7.02
N LEU A 216 -11.31 5.84 -6.69
CA LEU A 216 -11.17 5.29 -5.33
C LEU A 216 -9.77 4.69 -5.06
N TRP A 217 -8.96 4.48 -6.09
CA TRP A 217 -7.63 3.92 -5.92
C TRP A 217 -6.63 5.00 -5.54
N VAL A 218 -5.71 4.69 -4.63
CA VAL A 218 -4.49 5.47 -4.42
C VAL A 218 -3.32 4.62 -4.87
N ILE A 219 -2.61 5.08 -5.89
CA ILE A 219 -1.47 4.38 -6.47
C ILE A 219 -0.20 5.15 -6.12
N ARG A 220 0.78 4.46 -5.54
CA ARG A 220 2.05 5.05 -5.13
C ARG A 220 3.22 4.24 -5.71
N PRO A 221 3.71 4.58 -6.91
CA PRO A 221 5.00 4.11 -7.36
C PRO A 221 6.13 4.79 -6.61
N ARG A 222 7.17 4.02 -6.30
CA ARG A 222 8.39 4.43 -5.63
C ARG A 222 9.58 3.86 -6.38
N GLN A 223 10.60 4.68 -6.59
CA GLN A 223 11.89 4.26 -7.11
C GLN A 223 12.97 4.65 -6.12
N ALA A 224 13.87 3.72 -5.82
CA ALA A 224 15.07 3.97 -5.05
C ALA A 224 16.31 3.53 -5.82
N VAL A 225 17.38 4.30 -5.71
CA VAL A 225 18.75 3.87 -6.04
C VAL A 225 19.57 3.95 -4.78
N PHE A 226 20.38 2.92 -4.54
CA PHE A 226 21.12 2.80 -3.30
C PHE A 226 22.51 2.22 -3.55
N TRP A 227 23.37 2.40 -2.56
CA TRP A 227 24.71 1.84 -2.52
C TRP A 227 25.05 1.45 -1.08
N TYR A 228 25.49 0.21 -0.93
CA TYR A 228 26.07 -0.35 0.29
C TYR A 228 27.57 -0.56 0.07
N ASP A 229 28.41 -0.25 1.05
CA ASP A 229 29.85 -0.54 0.98
C ASP A 229 30.09 -2.06 0.89
N GLY A 230 29.34 -2.84 1.68
CA GLY A 230 29.43 -4.29 1.74
C GLY A 230 28.85 -5.02 0.52
N ARG A 231 27.84 -4.46 -0.17
CA ARG A 231 27.10 -5.14 -1.25
C ARG A 231 27.15 -4.48 -2.63
N GLY A 232 27.48 -3.19 -2.67
CA GLY A 232 27.53 -2.40 -3.88
C GLY A 232 26.20 -1.71 -4.22
N ALA A 233 26.06 -1.32 -5.48
CA ALA A 233 24.92 -0.54 -5.96
C ALA A 233 23.72 -1.42 -6.32
N GLY A 234 22.53 -0.88 -6.10
CA GLY A 234 21.29 -1.51 -6.53
C GLY A 234 20.16 -0.50 -6.72
N THR A 235 19.00 -1.03 -7.09
CA THR A 235 17.78 -0.23 -7.26
C THR A 235 16.55 -1.01 -6.86
N THR A 236 15.60 -0.34 -6.23
CA THR A 236 14.30 -0.91 -5.86
C THR A 236 13.21 -0.15 -6.58
N THR A 237 12.26 -0.90 -7.13
CA THR A 237 11.01 -0.37 -7.69
C THR A 237 9.86 -0.96 -6.89
N ASP A 238 9.00 -0.12 -6.33
CA ASP A 238 7.81 -0.54 -5.60
C ASP A 238 6.56 0.09 -6.18
N ILE A 239 5.47 -0.66 -6.15
CA ILE A 239 4.15 -0.16 -6.50
C ILE A 239 3.18 -0.57 -5.38
N ARG A 240 2.59 0.43 -4.74
CA ARG A 240 1.51 0.26 -3.76
C ARG A 240 0.20 0.71 -4.38
N LEU A 241 -0.84 -0.10 -4.27
CA LEU A 241 -2.20 0.25 -4.64
C LEU A 241 -3.12 0.06 -3.44
N ASP A 242 -3.76 1.15 -3.01
CA ASP A 242 -4.74 1.15 -1.93
C ASP A 242 -6.14 1.32 -2.50
N HIS A 243 -7.08 0.50 -2.04
CA HIS A 243 -8.49 0.61 -2.40
C HIS A 243 -9.40 0.52 -1.17
N PRO A 244 -10.30 1.49 -0.96
CA PRO A 244 -11.30 1.43 0.10
C PRO A 244 -12.30 0.31 -0.16
N VAL A 245 -12.62 -0.48 0.86
CA VAL A 245 -13.72 -1.47 0.78
C VAL A 245 -14.94 -0.96 1.53
N THR A 246 -14.73 -0.39 2.72
CA THR A 246 -15.78 0.26 3.53
C THR A 246 -15.22 1.53 4.18
N GLY A 247 -16.06 2.28 4.90
CA GLY A 247 -15.58 3.40 5.72
C GLY A 247 -14.61 3.03 6.85
N ARG A 248 -14.37 1.73 7.10
CA ARG A 248 -13.47 1.23 8.15
C ARG A 248 -12.54 0.11 7.65
N SER A 249 -12.44 -0.11 6.35
CA SER A 249 -11.57 -1.15 5.78
C SER A 249 -11.05 -0.80 4.39
N ALA A 250 -9.88 -1.33 4.08
CA ALA A 250 -9.19 -1.13 2.80
C ALA A 250 -8.42 -2.38 2.40
N VAL A 251 -8.26 -2.57 1.09
CA VAL A 251 -7.33 -3.54 0.52
C VAL A 251 -6.09 -2.78 0.06
N ARG A 252 -4.92 -3.33 0.32
CA ARG A 252 -3.64 -2.87 -0.21
C ARG A 252 -2.99 -3.99 -0.99
N LEU A 253 -2.51 -3.65 -2.18
CA LEU A 253 -1.68 -4.50 -3.02
C LEU A 253 -0.28 -3.86 -3.06
N GLU A 254 0.75 -4.63 -2.76
CA GLU A 254 2.14 -4.22 -2.83
C GLU A 254 2.91 -5.19 -3.71
N ALA A 255 3.73 -4.64 -4.59
CA ALA A 255 4.70 -5.40 -5.37
C ALA A 255 6.00 -4.62 -5.43
N GLY A 256 7.10 -5.29 -5.08
CA GLY A 256 8.46 -4.76 -5.10
C GLY A 256 9.39 -5.62 -5.94
N ALA A 257 10.39 -4.96 -6.53
CA ALA A 257 11.48 -5.59 -7.25
C ALA A 257 12.78 -4.84 -6.97
N THR A 258 13.72 -5.54 -6.34
CA THR A 258 15.05 -5.05 -6.00
C THR A 258 16.09 -5.72 -6.88
N TRP A 259 16.97 -4.95 -7.50
CA TRP A 259 18.08 -5.45 -8.29
C TRP A 259 19.40 -5.03 -7.67
N PHE A 260 20.30 -5.99 -7.50
CA PHE A 260 21.67 -5.73 -7.09
C PHE A 260 22.63 -5.92 -8.26
N LYS A 261 23.49 -4.92 -8.48
CA LYS A 261 24.41 -4.92 -9.62
C LYS A 261 25.50 -5.99 -9.53
N ARG A 262 26.00 -6.26 -8.32
CA ARG A 262 27.15 -7.15 -8.12
C ARG A 262 26.77 -8.63 -8.28
N GLU A 263 25.61 -8.99 -7.78
CA GLU A 263 25.03 -10.34 -7.87
C GLU A 263 24.29 -10.56 -9.20
N GLU A 264 24.01 -9.48 -9.96
CA GLU A 264 23.20 -9.50 -11.19
C GLU A 264 21.82 -10.13 -10.99
N GLN A 265 21.30 -10.07 -9.76
CA GLN A 265 20.12 -10.78 -9.32
C GLN A 265 18.96 -9.82 -8.98
N PHE A 266 17.75 -10.25 -9.32
CA PHE A 266 16.51 -9.63 -8.88
C PHE A 266 15.91 -10.39 -7.70
N TYR A 267 15.33 -9.62 -6.79
CA TYR A 267 14.59 -10.07 -5.64
C TYR A 267 13.19 -9.45 -5.72
N TYR A 268 12.17 -10.29 -5.69
CA TYR A 268 10.78 -9.89 -5.85
C TYR A 268 10.01 -10.11 -4.55
N ASP A 269 9.07 -9.22 -4.26
CA ASP A 269 8.10 -9.38 -3.21
C ASP A 269 6.71 -8.97 -3.69
N GLN A 270 5.71 -9.69 -3.23
CA GLN A 270 4.31 -9.39 -3.50
C GLN A 270 3.49 -9.64 -2.26
N ARG A 271 2.54 -8.76 -2.00
CA ARG A 271 1.72 -8.83 -0.80
C ARG A 271 0.32 -8.27 -1.04
N VAL A 272 -0.64 -8.95 -0.45
CA VAL A 272 -2.02 -8.48 -0.35
C VAL A 272 -2.39 -8.36 1.11
N SER A 273 -2.88 -7.19 1.49
CA SER A 273 -3.29 -6.89 2.86
C SER A 273 -4.74 -6.41 2.86
N TYR A 274 -5.57 -6.97 3.73
CA TYR A 274 -6.89 -6.45 4.05
C TYR A 274 -6.86 -5.84 5.44
N TYR A 275 -7.02 -4.54 5.49
CA TYR A 275 -7.02 -3.74 6.71
C TYR A 275 -8.44 -3.54 7.22
N GLN A 276 -8.64 -3.71 8.52
CA GLN A 276 -9.91 -3.49 9.18
C GLN A 276 -9.71 -2.73 10.48
N GLN A 277 -10.29 -1.54 10.57
CA GLN A 277 -10.35 -0.77 11.81
C GLN A 277 -11.52 -1.28 12.66
N LEU A 278 -11.22 -1.90 13.80
CA LEU A 278 -12.23 -2.40 14.73
C LEU A 278 -12.74 -1.27 15.64
N SER A 279 -11.82 -0.41 16.08
CA SER A 279 -12.12 0.82 16.82
C SER A 279 -11.00 1.85 16.60
N GLN A 280 -11.12 3.05 17.20
CA GLN A 280 -10.05 4.05 17.17
C GLN A 280 -8.73 3.54 17.77
N ARG A 281 -8.77 2.51 18.61
CA ARG A 281 -7.60 1.97 19.31
C ARG A 281 -7.24 0.55 18.88
N ARG A 282 -7.98 -0.05 17.95
CA ARG A 282 -7.84 -1.47 17.58
C ARG A 282 -7.93 -1.66 16.08
N ALA A 283 -6.97 -2.36 15.52
CA ALA A 283 -6.91 -2.72 14.11
C ALA A 283 -6.63 -4.21 13.94
N LEU A 284 -7.11 -4.74 12.82
CA LEU A 284 -6.86 -6.10 12.36
C LEU A 284 -6.38 -6.05 10.92
N ILE A 285 -5.32 -6.79 10.61
CA ILE A 285 -4.78 -6.91 9.25
C ILE A 285 -4.71 -8.38 8.90
N TRP A 286 -5.29 -8.73 7.76
CA TRP A 286 -5.11 -10.04 7.15
C TRP A 286 -4.13 -9.88 6.01
N GLN A 287 -3.10 -10.71 5.96
CA GLN A 287 -2.02 -10.50 5.01
C GLN A 287 -1.53 -11.83 4.47
N VAL A 288 -1.32 -11.86 3.16
CA VAL A 288 -0.63 -12.95 2.47
C VAL A 288 0.47 -12.34 1.62
N GLY A 289 1.59 -13.03 1.51
CA GLY A 289 2.69 -12.57 0.68
C GLY A 289 3.55 -13.70 0.17
N ALA A 290 4.29 -13.39 -0.88
CA ALA A 290 5.25 -14.27 -1.51
C ALA A 290 6.55 -13.50 -1.79
N ARG A 291 7.68 -14.19 -1.68
CA ARG A 291 9.00 -13.68 -2.08
C ARG A 291 9.58 -14.59 -3.15
N GLY A 292 10.37 -14.01 -4.04
CA GLY A 292 11.05 -14.75 -5.09
C GLY A 292 12.35 -14.09 -5.50
N GLU A 293 13.13 -14.82 -6.28
CA GLU A 293 14.48 -14.48 -6.67
C GLU A 293 14.75 -14.96 -8.10
N SER A 294 15.56 -14.22 -8.86
CA SER A 294 15.82 -14.56 -10.27
C SER A 294 16.88 -15.63 -10.48
N GLU A 295 17.79 -15.80 -9.53
CA GLU A 295 18.94 -16.71 -9.63
C GLU A 295 18.83 -17.87 -8.62
N PRO A 296 19.39 -19.06 -8.94
CA PRO A 296 20.00 -19.46 -10.22
C PRO A 296 18.96 -19.65 -11.36
N ASN A 297 17.68 -19.63 -11.01
CA ASN A 297 16.54 -19.59 -11.91
C ASN A 297 15.41 -18.83 -11.23
N ASN A 298 14.47 -18.28 -12.00
CA ASN A 298 13.37 -17.53 -11.40
C ASN A 298 12.50 -18.45 -10.52
N GLN A 299 12.47 -18.15 -9.23
CA GLN A 299 12.03 -19.11 -8.25
C GLN A 299 11.45 -18.43 -7.00
N LEU A 300 10.34 -18.96 -6.46
CA LEU A 300 9.70 -18.44 -5.25
C LEU A 300 10.39 -19.01 -4.02
N THR A 301 10.86 -18.16 -3.11
CA THR A 301 11.66 -18.57 -1.95
C THR A 301 10.82 -18.70 -0.69
N GLN A 302 9.73 -17.93 -0.58
CA GLN A 302 8.91 -17.91 0.63
C GLN A 302 7.45 -17.60 0.31
N TYR A 303 6.56 -18.22 1.08
CA TYR A 303 5.18 -17.80 1.23
C TYR A 303 4.86 -17.59 2.70
N TYR A 304 3.99 -16.62 2.99
CA TYR A 304 3.47 -16.46 4.32
C TYR A 304 2.01 -16.00 4.31
N ALA A 305 1.31 -16.36 5.36
CA ALA A 305 -0.02 -15.86 5.68
C ALA A 305 -0.03 -15.47 7.15
N GLN A 306 -0.52 -14.28 7.47
CA GLN A 306 -0.55 -13.80 8.84
C GLN A 306 -1.78 -12.95 9.12
N VAL A 307 -2.12 -12.93 10.40
CA VAL A 307 -3.13 -12.01 10.92
C VAL A 307 -2.44 -11.16 11.97
N ARG A 308 -2.52 -9.85 11.85
CA ARG A 308 -1.96 -8.92 12.84
C ARG A 308 -3.10 -8.22 13.55
N TRP A 309 -3.25 -8.50 14.83
CA TRP A 309 -4.12 -7.73 15.71
C TRP A 309 -3.26 -6.76 16.52
N ARG A 310 -3.62 -5.47 16.50
CA ARG A 310 -2.91 -4.44 17.26
C ARG A 310 -3.90 -3.59 18.04
N SER A 311 -3.61 -3.38 19.31
CA SER A 311 -4.40 -2.56 20.21
C SER A 311 -3.53 -1.58 20.98
N VAL A 312 -3.94 -0.32 21.03
CA VAL A 312 -3.43 0.62 22.03
C VAL A 312 -4.02 0.21 23.39
N ILE A 313 -3.16 -0.13 24.35
CA ILE A 313 -3.57 -0.71 25.65
C ILE A 313 -3.46 0.28 26.81
N HIS A 314 -2.58 1.28 26.71
CA HIS A 314 -2.43 2.29 27.75
C HIS A 314 -2.06 3.64 27.18
N ARG A 315 -2.87 4.65 27.53
CA ARG A 315 -2.80 5.99 26.93
C ARG A 315 -2.72 5.86 25.41
N ASP A 316 -2.12 6.80 24.71
CA ASP A 316 -1.93 6.67 23.27
C ASP A 316 -0.52 6.20 22.92
N TRP A 317 0.37 6.03 23.89
CA TRP A 317 1.79 5.69 23.68
C TRP A 317 2.15 4.21 23.82
N LEU A 318 1.30 3.37 24.44
CA LEU A 318 1.59 1.94 24.66
C LEU A 318 0.63 1.05 23.86
N SER A 319 1.19 0.17 23.04
CA SER A 319 0.44 -0.76 22.19
C SER A 319 0.90 -2.20 22.35
N LEU A 320 -0.05 -3.11 22.18
CA LEU A 320 0.13 -4.56 22.15
C LEU A 320 -0.20 -5.07 20.74
N GLU A 321 0.64 -5.93 20.22
CA GLU A 321 0.47 -6.61 18.95
C GLU A 321 0.51 -8.13 19.15
N ILE A 322 -0.42 -8.83 18.51
CA ILE A 322 -0.44 -10.28 18.44
C ILE A 322 -0.53 -10.65 16.96
N ARG A 323 0.44 -11.44 16.49
CA ARG A 323 0.56 -11.81 15.09
C ARG A 323 0.79 -13.32 14.94
N PRO A 324 -0.26 -14.14 14.83
CA PRO A 324 -0.12 -15.49 14.30
C PRO A 324 0.31 -15.46 12.84
N GLN A 325 1.22 -16.34 12.47
CA GLN A 325 1.79 -16.45 11.13
C GLN A 325 1.97 -17.93 10.75
N LEU A 326 1.66 -18.22 9.50
CA LEU A 326 2.07 -19.43 8.81
C LEU A 326 3.15 -19.04 7.80
N ARG A 327 4.29 -19.71 7.87
CA ARG A 327 5.43 -19.47 6.98
C ARG A 327 5.79 -20.78 6.26
N ARG A 328 6.18 -20.67 4.99
CA ARG A 328 6.63 -21.78 4.15
C ARG A 328 7.83 -21.32 3.35
N ASP A 329 9.01 -21.74 3.75
CA ASP A 329 10.26 -21.44 3.05
C ASP A 329 10.65 -22.57 2.13
N ARG A 330 11.26 -22.22 1.00
CA ARG A 330 11.78 -23.22 0.05
C ARG A 330 12.84 -24.10 0.71
N GLU A 331 13.70 -23.52 1.54
CA GLU A 331 14.82 -24.22 2.19
C GLU A 331 14.34 -25.40 3.06
N ASP A 332 13.11 -25.32 3.57
CA ASP A 332 12.45 -26.37 4.35
C ASP A 332 11.42 -27.16 3.51
N ASP A 333 11.62 -27.27 2.19
CA ASP A 333 10.70 -27.96 1.25
C ASP A 333 9.26 -27.43 1.31
N PHE A 334 9.11 -26.13 1.60
CA PHE A 334 7.82 -25.50 1.88
C PHE A 334 7.03 -26.20 2.98
N ARG A 335 7.66 -26.76 4.01
CA ARG A 335 6.93 -27.23 5.19
C ARG A 335 6.26 -26.03 5.87
N THR A 336 5.05 -26.23 6.36
CA THR A 336 4.34 -25.16 7.08
C THR A 336 4.86 -25.06 8.49
N GLU A 337 5.53 -23.96 8.78
CA GLU A 337 5.91 -23.55 10.12
C GLU A 337 4.84 -22.64 10.72
N ARG A 338 4.58 -22.79 12.02
CA ARG A 338 3.54 -22.03 12.72
C ARG A 338 4.19 -21.16 13.79
N ARG A 339 4.06 -19.85 13.61
CA ARG A 339 4.68 -18.86 14.48
C ARG A 339 3.62 -17.99 15.15
N LEU A 340 3.90 -17.58 16.37
CA LEU A 340 3.12 -16.58 17.10
C LEU A 340 4.07 -15.49 17.57
N PHE A 341 3.79 -14.27 17.16
CA PHE A 341 4.51 -13.10 17.61
C PHE A 341 3.66 -12.31 18.59
N ILE A 342 4.29 -11.85 19.68
CA ILE A 342 3.68 -10.98 20.68
C ILE A 342 4.62 -9.80 20.87
N ALA A 343 4.17 -8.59 20.55
CA ALA A 343 4.97 -7.39 20.68
C ALA A 343 4.34 -6.37 21.63
N LEU A 344 5.15 -5.79 22.50
CA LEU A 344 4.82 -4.61 23.28
C LEU A 344 5.63 -3.44 22.74
N GLU A 345 4.96 -2.36 22.36
CA GLU A 345 5.62 -1.19 21.78
C GLU A 345 5.21 0.08 22.52
N ALA A 346 6.22 0.81 22.98
CA ALA A 346 6.10 2.14 23.57
C ALA A 346 6.65 3.19 22.60
N ALA A 347 5.82 4.16 22.20
CA ALA A 347 6.18 5.24 21.29
C ALA A 347 6.08 6.60 21.98
N PHE A 348 7.15 7.39 21.90
CA PHE A 348 7.30 8.71 22.50
C PHE A 348 7.63 9.76 21.43
N GLY A 349 7.33 11.03 21.68
CA GLY A 349 7.42 12.11 20.67
C GLY A 349 6.05 12.69 20.36
N HIS A 350 5.93 13.79 19.61
CA HIS A 350 4.64 14.41 19.29
C HIS A 350 3.92 13.55 18.23
N PRO A 351 2.95 12.71 18.62
CA PRO A 351 2.18 11.93 17.68
C PRO A 351 1.01 12.85 17.34
N GLY A 352 0.99 13.48 16.17
CA GLY A 352 -0.21 14.18 15.71
C GLY A 352 -1.43 13.26 15.86
N ALA A 353 -2.18 13.48 16.94
CA ALA A 353 -3.22 12.69 17.59
C ALA A 353 -3.52 11.30 17.00
N TYR A 354 -3.37 10.27 17.83
CA TYR A 354 -3.85 8.90 17.58
C TYR A 354 -5.35 8.83 17.26
#